data_AF-A0A439CR14-F1
#
_entry.id   AF-A0A439CR14-F1
#
_cell.length_a   1.000
_cell.length_b   1.000
_cell.length_c   1.000
_cell.angle_alpha   90.00
_cell.angle_beta   90.00
_cell.angle_gamma   90.00
#
_symmetry.space_group_name_H-M   'P 1'
#
loop_
_entity.id
_entity.type
_entity.pdbx_description
1 polymer ?
#
loop_
_entity_poly.entity_id
_entity_poly.type
_entity_poly.pdbx_seq_one_letter_code
_entity_poly.pdbx_strand_id
1 'polypeptide(L)'
;MATDPRNGSTVLPEPGKRNVLVTSALPYVNNIPHLGNIIGGRGINTLYVGGTDEYGTTTETRALAEGCTPKELCDKYRVIHADVYKWFNISFDIFRRTTIELQTETTQDIFLSLNRNGLLKERQTTQLYCEAHQSFLADRFVEGECPACVYPDAHGDQCDDLCGRLLDTLQLKNPRCKVDGSVPITRETNHVFIEPDKLQPGVEALFRESSAVGEWSNNGKAITSAWLKEGLEPRSITRDMESGTNPPLLGYEGKGTGFLQSNKLDGNLCNNEPSKCAAVIGIAVKLVHLIASLLAPYMPDTANSINKQLRADPLPIPDCWSTDSILPGHKIGKAEHLFRPIKPEKAQEWRKAFGADKAKKAKEEDAALKVKKKAALRAAKAAKADST
;
A
#
# COMPACT_ATOMS: atom_id res chain seq x y z
N MET A 1 -40.38 24.09 -7.67
CA MET A 1 -38.99 23.66 -7.91
C MET A 1 -38.07 24.73 -7.37
N ALA A 2 -37.53 24.55 -6.16
CA ALA A 2 -36.55 25.48 -5.61
C ALA A 2 -35.18 25.10 -6.19
N THR A 3 -34.63 26.00 -6.99
CA THR A 3 -33.25 25.92 -7.49
C THR A 3 -32.28 25.87 -6.31
N ASP A 4 -31.45 24.83 -6.22
CA ASP A 4 -30.39 24.74 -5.21
C ASP A 4 -29.41 25.91 -5.41
N PRO A 5 -29.26 26.83 -4.43
CA PRO A 5 -28.39 28.00 -4.58
C PRO A 5 -26.90 27.65 -4.60
N ARG A 6 -26.50 26.39 -4.36
CA ARG A 6 -25.10 25.94 -4.29
C ARG A 6 -24.54 25.49 -5.63
N ASN A 7 -25.01 26.09 -6.71
CA ASN A 7 -24.61 25.78 -8.07
C ASN A 7 -23.11 26.12 -8.28
N GLY A 8 -22.22 25.19 -7.94
CA GLY A 8 -20.78 25.22 -8.26
C GLY A 8 -19.83 25.84 -7.23
N SER A 9 -20.28 26.25 -6.03
CA SER A 9 -19.39 26.83 -5.01
C SER A 9 -18.78 25.76 -4.11
N THR A 10 -17.45 25.72 -3.99
CA THR A 10 -16.73 24.86 -3.04
C THR A 10 -17.16 25.18 -1.61
N VAL A 11 -17.71 24.19 -0.90
CA VAL A 11 -18.05 24.31 0.52
C VAL A 11 -16.75 24.25 1.33
N LEU A 12 -16.38 25.37 1.97
CA LEU A 12 -15.20 25.47 2.81
C LEU A 12 -15.59 25.62 4.29
N PRO A 13 -14.78 25.13 5.24
CA PRO A 13 -15.01 25.36 6.66
C PRO A 13 -14.99 26.86 7.00
N GLU A 14 -15.99 27.33 7.74
CA GLU A 14 -16.08 28.70 8.23
C GLU A 14 -15.58 28.79 9.68
N PRO A 15 -14.55 29.61 9.98
CA PRO A 15 -14.06 29.78 11.35
C PRO A 15 -15.16 30.28 12.30
N GLY A 16 -15.25 29.69 13.49
CA GLY A 16 -16.23 30.06 14.51
C GLY A 16 -17.65 29.52 14.26
N LYS A 17 -17.90 28.80 13.16
CA LYS A 17 -19.18 28.10 12.91
C LYS A 17 -19.01 26.59 12.99
N ARG A 18 -20.13 25.89 13.18
CA ARG A 18 -20.17 24.42 13.09
C ARG A 18 -20.05 24.00 11.62
N ASN A 19 -18.97 23.29 11.31
CA ASN A 19 -18.70 22.74 9.99
C ASN A 19 -18.85 21.21 10.06
N VAL A 20 -19.65 20.63 9.18
CA VAL A 20 -20.02 19.22 9.24
C VAL A 20 -19.54 18.50 7.97
N LEU A 21 -18.66 17.52 8.13
CA LEU A 21 -18.34 16.59 7.06
C LEU A 21 -19.25 15.36 7.20
N VAL A 22 -20.00 15.05 6.16
CA VAL A 22 -20.79 13.82 6.07
C VAL A 22 -20.21 12.97 4.95
N THR A 23 -19.99 11.70 5.23
CA THR A 23 -19.60 10.72 4.21
C THR A 23 -20.64 9.60 4.17
N SER A 24 -20.91 9.10 2.96
CA SER A 24 -21.59 7.82 2.81
C SER A 24 -20.55 6.73 2.57
N ALA A 25 -20.83 5.51 3.01
CA ALA A 25 -20.02 4.36 2.62
C ALA A 25 -20.01 4.27 1.09
N LEU A 26 -18.82 4.07 0.51
CA LEU A 26 -18.68 3.97 -0.93
C LEU A 26 -19.35 2.67 -1.40
N PRO A 27 -20.44 2.71 -2.19
CA PRO A 27 -20.98 1.52 -2.83
C PRO A 27 -19.92 0.87 -3.71
N TYR A 28 -19.81 -0.46 -3.62
CA TYR A 28 -19.11 -1.25 -4.62
C TYR A 28 -19.78 -1.03 -5.97
N VAL A 29 -19.01 -0.53 -6.94
CA VAL A 29 -19.52 -0.14 -8.26
C VAL A 29 -20.12 -1.32 -9.02
N ASN A 30 -19.71 -2.53 -8.69
CA ASN A 30 -20.18 -3.73 -9.35
C ASN A 30 -21.55 -4.20 -8.84
N ASN A 31 -22.27 -3.49 -7.96
CA ASN A 31 -23.58 -3.91 -7.44
C ASN A 31 -24.62 -2.79 -7.51
N ILE A 32 -25.84 -3.11 -7.95
CA ILE A 32 -26.95 -2.15 -7.95
C ILE A 32 -27.30 -1.80 -6.49
N PRO A 33 -27.34 -0.51 -6.10
CA PRO A 33 -27.57 -0.12 -4.72
C PRO A 33 -29.00 -0.44 -4.26
N HIS A 34 -29.16 -0.85 -3.00
CA HIS A 34 -30.46 -1.09 -2.33
C HIS A 34 -30.79 0.02 -1.31
N LEU A 35 -32.04 0.06 -0.81
CA LEU A 35 -32.66 1.16 -0.03
C LEU A 35 -31.98 1.60 1.29
N GLY A 36 -30.82 1.04 1.66
CA GLY A 36 -30.16 1.26 2.96
C GLY A 36 -29.44 2.60 3.14
N ASN A 37 -29.26 3.42 2.09
CA ASN A 37 -28.33 4.56 2.09
C ASN A 37 -28.99 5.90 1.75
N ILE A 38 -30.00 6.35 2.48
CA ILE A 38 -30.71 7.60 2.13
C ILE A 38 -31.21 8.31 3.38
N ILE A 39 -30.43 9.22 3.99
CA ILE A 39 -30.92 10.39 4.77
C ILE A 39 -29.73 11.34 4.99
N GLY A 40 -29.91 12.63 4.65
CA GLY A 40 -28.99 13.72 5.00
C GLY A 40 -29.77 15.01 5.29
N GLY A 41 -29.42 15.70 6.39
CA GLY A 41 -30.12 16.89 6.88
C GLY A 41 -29.64 18.20 6.24
N ARG A 42 -30.53 19.19 6.12
CA ARG A 42 -30.26 20.54 5.57
C ARG A 42 -30.21 21.59 6.69
N GLY A 43 -29.27 22.54 6.65
CA GLY A 43 -29.29 23.77 7.48
C GLY A 43 -27.98 24.20 8.19
N ILE A 44 -26.91 23.42 8.10
CA ILE A 44 -25.58 23.73 8.68
C ILE A 44 -24.55 23.79 7.53
N ASN A 45 -23.40 24.43 7.72
CA ASN A 45 -22.29 24.36 6.76
C ASN A 45 -21.82 22.89 6.66
N THR A 46 -22.38 22.17 5.69
CA THR A 46 -22.25 20.73 5.55
C THR A 46 -21.65 20.41 4.19
N LEU A 47 -20.58 19.61 4.19
CA LEU A 47 -20.03 18.99 2.98
C LEU A 47 -20.39 17.51 3.00
N TYR A 48 -21.23 17.08 2.05
CA TYR A 48 -21.64 15.69 1.88
C TYR A 48 -20.90 15.03 0.71
N VAL A 49 -20.06 14.06 1.03
CA VAL A 49 -19.18 13.37 0.08
C VAL A 49 -19.59 11.91 -0.09
N GLY A 50 -19.62 11.46 -1.35
CA GLY A 50 -19.78 10.07 -1.74
C GLY A 50 -18.96 9.74 -2.97
N GLY A 51 -19.15 8.53 -3.48
CA GLY A 51 -18.51 8.07 -4.70
C GLY A 51 -18.69 6.58 -4.92
N THR A 52 -17.96 6.03 -5.87
CA THR A 52 -17.93 4.59 -6.16
C THR A 52 -16.60 3.97 -5.72
N ASP A 53 -16.68 2.79 -5.09
CA ASP A 53 -15.52 1.94 -4.85
C ASP A 53 -15.34 0.98 -6.04
N GLU A 54 -14.21 1.09 -6.71
CA GLU A 54 -14.00 0.55 -8.06
C GLU A 54 -12.86 -0.48 -8.15
N TYR A 55 -12.00 -0.58 -7.13
CA TYR A 55 -10.89 -1.54 -7.13
C TYR A 55 -11.29 -2.90 -6.52
N GLY A 56 -10.47 -3.92 -6.78
CA GLY A 56 -10.58 -5.23 -6.15
C GLY A 56 -10.95 -6.35 -7.12
N THR A 57 -10.72 -7.59 -6.67
CA THR A 57 -10.85 -8.79 -7.50
C THR A 57 -12.27 -9.01 -8.01
N THR A 58 -13.28 -8.58 -7.25
CA THR A 58 -14.69 -8.69 -7.66
C THR A 58 -15.00 -7.83 -8.90
N THR A 59 -14.32 -6.71 -9.09
CA THR A 59 -14.41 -5.89 -10.32
C THR A 59 -13.75 -6.62 -11.49
N GLU A 60 -12.54 -7.15 -11.30
CA GLU A 60 -11.81 -7.90 -12.35
C GLU A 60 -12.59 -9.11 -12.84
N THR A 61 -13.15 -9.90 -11.91
CA THR A 61 -13.95 -11.08 -12.26
C THR A 61 -15.22 -10.72 -13.01
N ARG A 62 -15.93 -9.67 -12.57
CA ARG A 62 -17.15 -9.26 -13.26
C ARG A 62 -16.83 -8.67 -14.63
N ALA A 63 -15.72 -7.96 -14.77
CA ALA A 63 -15.26 -7.45 -16.05
C ALA A 63 -14.94 -8.60 -17.02
N LEU A 64 -14.23 -9.63 -16.54
CA LEU A 64 -13.96 -10.85 -17.30
C LEU A 64 -15.25 -11.58 -17.72
N ALA A 65 -16.20 -11.73 -16.80
CA ALA A 65 -17.49 -12.36 -17.08
C ALA A 65 -18.36 -11.55 -18.07
N GLU A 66 -18.29 -10.22 -18.04
CA GLU A 66 -18.97 -9.33 -18.99
C GLU A 66 -18.16 -9.12 -20.30
N GLY A 67 -16.96 -9.72 -20.42
CA GLY A 67 -16.11 -9.60 -21.61
C GLY A 67 -15.58 -8.18 -21.85
N CYS A 68 -15.36 -7.40 -20.80
CA CYS A 68 -14.88 -6.01 -20.87
C CYS A 68 -13.70 -5.78 -19.91
N THR A 69 -13.08 -4.60 -19.98
CA THR A 69 -12.03 -4.20 -19.04
C THR A 69 -12.62 -3.74 -17.70
N PRO A 70 -11.88 -3.85 -16.57
CA PRO A 70 -12.31 -3.33 -15.27
C PRO A 70 -12.72 -1.85 -15.34
N LYS A 71 -11.99 -1.06 -16.13
CA LYS A 71 -12.28 0.36 -16.33
C LYS A 71 -13.63 0.58 -17.01
N GLU A 72 -13.91 -0.14 -18.11
CA GLU A 72 -15.18 -0.03 -18.83
C GLU A 72 -16.37 -0.45 -17.96
N LEU A 73 -16.20 -1.51 -17.17
CA LEU A 73 -17.19 -1.95 -16.19
C LEU A 73 -17.49 -0.82 -15.18
N CYS A 74 -16.46 -0.27 -14.54
CA CYS A 74 -16.60 0.82 -13.57
C CYS A 74 -17.23 2.07 -14.18
N ASP A 75 -16.83 2.45 -15.40
CA ASP A 75 -17.39 3.58 -16.15
C ASP A 75 -18.90 3.40 -16.39
N LYS A 76 -19.33 2.19 -16.80
CA LYS A 76 -20.74 1.84 -17.01
C LYS A 76 -21.55 1.95 -15.73
N TYR A 77 -21.13 1.27 -14.66
CA TYR A 77 -21.94 1.20 -13.44
C TYR A 77 -21.93 2.50 -12.64
N ARG A 78 -20.86 3.31 -12.70
CA ARG A 78 -20.86 4.62 -12.05
C ARG A 78 -21.98 5.53 -12.53
N VAL A 79 -22.28 5.53 -13.83
CA VAL A 79 -23.39 6.30 -14.40
C VAL A 79 -24.71 5.82 -13.80
N ILE A 80 -24.91 4.51 -13.72
CA ILE A 80 -26.10 3.89 -13.11
C ILE A 80 -26.24 4.32 -11.64
N HIS A 81 -25.17 4.26 -10.85
CA HIS A 81 -25.19 4.71 -9.46
C HIS A 81 -25.57 6.20 -9.35
N ALA A 82 -24.94 7.06 -10.15
CA ALA A 82 -25.22 8.49 -10.15
C ALA A 82 -26.67 8.80 -10.51
N ASP A 83 -27.24 8.11 -11.50
CA ASP A 83 -28.63 8.27 -11.92
C ASP A 83 -29.61 7.79 -10.85
N VAL A 84 -29.33 6.66 -10.20
CA VAL A 84 -30.15 6.17 -9.07
C VAL A 84 -30.14 7.18 -7.92
N TYR A 85 -28.96 7.67 -7.51
CA TYR A 85 -28.87 8.64 -6.42
C TYR A 85 -29.55 9.97 -6.77
N LYS A 86 -29.42 10.42 -8.02
CA LYS A 86 -30.14 11.60 -8.51
C LYS A 86 -31.66 11.38 -8.50
N TRP A 87 -32.14 10.21 -8.90
CA TRP A 87 -33.57 9.87 -8.90
C TRP A 87 -34.15 9.83 -7.48
N PHE A 88 -33.40 9.28 -6.51
CA PHE A 88 -33.74 9.31 -5.09
C PHE A 88 -33.55 10.70 -4.44
N ASN A 89 -33.18 11.72 -5.20
CA ASN A 89 -32.94 13.08 -4.74
C ASN A 89 -31.87 13.17 -3.64
N ILE A 90 -30.84 12.32 -3.73
CA ILE A 90 -29.66 12.37 -2.87
C ILE A 90 -28.71 13.44 -3.42
N SER A 91 -28.54 14.51 -2.67
CA SER A 91 -27.71 15.65 -3.08
C SER A 91 -26.32 15.57 -2.47
N PHE A 92 -25.42 14.80 -3.07
CA PHE A 92 -23.98 14.87 -2.76
C PHE A 92 -23.42 16.22 -3.22
N ASP A 93 -22.61 16.87 -2.39
CA ASP A 93 -21.82 18.02 -2.83
C ASP A 93 -20.62 17.56 -3.67
N ILE A 94 -20.07 16.37 -3.36
CA ILE A 94 -19.01 15.72 -4.13
C ILE A 94 -19.36 14.24 -4.33
N PHE A 95 -19.47 13.80 -5.58
CA PHE A 95 -19.60 12.39 -5.95
C PHE A 95 -18.45 11.97 -6.88
N ARG A 96 -17.43 11.31 -6.32
CA ARG A 96 -16.19 10.92 -7.02
C ARG A 96 -16.10 9.41 -7.20
N ARG A 97 -14.90 8.93 -7.51
CA ARG A 97 -14.55 7.52 -7.72
C ARG A 97 -13.15 7.28 -7.20
N THR A 98 -12.85 6.05 -6.82
CA THR A 98 -11.52 5.67 -6.30
C THR A 98 -10.46 5.53 -7.40
N THR A 99 -10.83 5.38 -8.66
CA THR A 99 -9.91 5.28 -9.82
C THR A 99 -9.44 6.63 -10.37
N ILE A 100 -8.91 7.50 -9.49
CA ILE A 100 -8.38 8.82 -9.88
C ILE A 100 -6.94 9.01 -9.37
N GLU A 101 -6.15 9.84 -10.05
CA GLU A 101 -4.75 10.07 -9.69
C GLU A 101 -4.57 10.55 -8.23
N LEU A 102 -5.47 11.42 -7.77
CA LEU A 102 -5.45 11.89 -6.38
C LEU A 102 -5.58 10.75 -5.35
N GLN A 103 -6.29 9.65 -5.68
CA GLN A 103 -6.35 8.47 -4.83
C GLN A 103 -4.96 7.82 -4.73
N THR A 104 -4.28 7.66 -5.87
CA THR A 104 -2.93 7.09 -5.93
C THR A 104 -1.97 7.91 -5.09
N GLU A 105 -1.90 9.22 -5.32
CA GLU A 105 -1.02 10.14 -4.57
C GLU A 105 -1.29 10.08 -3.06
N THR A 106 -2.56 10.19 -2.66
CA THR A 106 -2.94 10.21 -1.23
C THR A 106 -2.67 8.88 -0.56
N THR A 107 -2.99 7.77 -1.22
CA THR A 107 -2.76 6.41 -0.69
C THR A 107 -1.28 6.14 -0.53
N GLN A 108 -0.47 6.53 -1.53
CA GLN A 108 0.98 6.37 -1.48
C GLN A 108 1.62 7.23 -0.38
N ASP A 109 1.16 8.47 -0.17
CA ASP A 109 1.68 9.30 0.93
C ASP A 109 1.35 8.73 2.32
N ILE A 110 0.11 8.26 2.53
CA ILE A 110 -0.28 7.59 3.78
C ILE A 110 0.58 6.34 3.99
N PHE A 111 0.74 5.53 2.95
CA PHE A 111 1.53 4.31 2.99
C PHE A 111 3.01 4.60 3.34
N LEU A 112 3.64 5.58 2.68
CA LEU A 112 5.01 5.99 2.98
C LEU A 112 5.14 6.56 4.39
N SER A 113 4.13 7.28 4.87
CA SER A 113 4.08 7.77 6.25
C SER A 113 4.00 6.64 7.27
N LEU A 114 3.16 5.63 7.04
CA LEU A 114 3.11 4.43 7.88
C LEU A 114 4.46 3.69 7.88
N ASN A 115 5.09 3.55 6.71
CA ASN A 115 6.41 2.93 6.58
C ASN A 115 7.48 3.68 7.39
N ARG A 116 7.55 5.01 7.24
CA ARG A 116 8.50 5.88 7.98
C ARG A 116 8.34 5.78 9.50
N ASN A 117 7.14 5.45 9.98
CA ASN A 117 6.84 5.27 11.40
C ASN A 117 7.00 3.81 11.88
N GLY A 118 7.51 2.90 11.03
CA GLY A 118 7.74 1.49 11.42
C GLY A 118 6.45 0.68 11.64
N LEU A 119 5.34 1.14 11.05
CA LEU A 119 4.02 0.51 11.14
C LEU A 119 3.73 -0.47 10.01
N LEU A 120 4.64 -0.60 9.05
CA LEU A 120 4.56 -1.57 7.97
C LEU A 120 5.65 -2.63 8.10
N LYS A 121 5.32 -3.88 7.76
CA LYS A 121 6.27 -5.00 7.75
C LYS A 121 6.01 -5.91 6.56
N GLU A 122 7.05 -6.21 5.79
CA GLU A 122 6.99 -7.22 4.74
C GLU A 122 7.04 -8.61 5.36
N ARG A 123 6.15 -9.50 4.91
CA ARG A 123 6.08 -10.90 5.33
C ARG A 123 5.89 -11.76 4.08
N GLN A 124 6.54 -12.90 4.08
CA GLN A 124 6.29 -13.93 3.07
C GLN A 124 5.03 -14.69 3.46
N THR A 125 4.16 -14.91 2.48
CA THR A 125 2.91 -15.67 2.63
C THR A 125 2.83 -16.71 1.53
N THR A 126 2.26 -17.87 1.85
CA THR A 126 1.98 -18.92 0.88
C THR A 126 0.55 -18.75 0.38
N GLN A 127 0.36 -18.71 -0.93
CA GLN A 127 -0.94 -18.63 -1.56
C GLN A 127 -1.05 -19.65 -2.70
N LEU A 128 -2.29 -19.93 -3.10
CA LEU A 128 -2.56 -20.76 -4.28
C LEU A 128 -2.36 -19.94 -5.55
N TYR A 129 -1.67 -20.53 -6.53
CA TYR A 129 -1.34 -19.94 -7.83
C TYR A 129 -1.85 -20.84 -8.94
N CYS A 130 -2.57 -20.26 -9.89
CA CYS A 130 -3.05 -20.95 -11.07
C CYS A 130 -2.00 -20.79 -12.20
N GLU A 131 -1.40 -21.90 -12.64
CA GLU A 131 -0.44 -21.87 -13.74
C GLU A 131 -1.09 -21.67 -15.12
N ALA A 132 -2.38 -21.97 -15.27
CA ALA A 132 -3.09 -21.77 -16.53
C ALA A 132 -3.41 -20.29 -16.78
N HIS A 133 -3.88 -19.55 -15.77
CA HIS A 133 -4.15 -18.11 -15.86
C HIS A 133 -3.00 -17.21 -15.35
N GLN A 134 -1.90 -17.80 -14.90
CA GLN A 134 -0.69 -17.11 -14.44
C GLN A 134 -0.97 -16.05 -13.36
N SER A 135 -1.85 -16.38 -12.40
CA SER A 135 -2.25 -15.46 -11.33
C SER A 135 -2.38 -16.16 -9.98
N PHE A 136 -2.22 -15.41 -8.89
CA PHE A 136 -2.60 -15.86 -7.55
C PHE A 136 -4.13 -15.91 -7.45
N LEU A 137 -4.64 -16.89 -6.70
CA LEU A 137 -6.07 -17.10 -6.49
C LEU A 137 -6.48 -16.51 -5.15
N ALA A 138 -7.40 -15.54 -5.18
CA ALA A 138 -8.10 -15.13 -3.97
C ALA A 138 -9.04 -16.26 -3.50
N ASP A 139 -9.38 -16.28 -2.21
CA ASP A 139 -10.11 -17.37 -1.56
C ASP A 139 -11.40 -17.77 -2.28
N ARG A 140 -12.12 -16.80 -2.83
CA ARG A 140 -13.38 -17.00 -3.58
C ARG A 140 -13.21 -17.67 -4.94
N PHE A 141 -11.98 -17.71 -5.47
CA PHE A 141 -11.64 -18.39 -6.73
C PHE A 141 -11.01 -19.75 -6.51
N VAL A 142 -10.95 -20.20 -5.26
CA VAL A 142 -10.55 -21.55 -4.90
C VAL A 142 -11.81 -22.29 -4.46
N GLU A 143 -12.07 -23.41 -5.12
CA GLU A 143 -13.06 -24.38 -4.69
C GLU A 143 -12.37 -25.69 -4.38
N GLY A 144 -12.96 -26.49 -3.51
CA GLY A 144 -12.41 -27.80 -3.19
C GLY A 144 -13.26 -28.55 -2.19
N GLU A 145 -12.79 -29.72 -1.83
CA GLU A 145 -13.46 -30.55 -0.84
C GLU A 145 -13.19 -30.02 0.58
N CYS A 146 -14.27 -29.79 1.33
CA CYS A 146 -14.20 -29.34 2.71
C CYS A 146 -13.48 -30.38 3.58
N PRO A 147 -12.42 -30.00 4.31
CA PRO A 147 -11.68 -30.95 5.15
C PRO A 147 -12.50 -31.50 6.32
N ALA A 148 -13.56 -30.80 6.73
CA ALA A 148 -14.38 -31.16 7.88
C ALA A 148 -15.58 -32.05 7.53
N CYS A 149 -16.31 -31.75 6.46
CA CYS A 149 -17.56 -32.44 6.10
C CYS A 149 -17.53 -33.13 4.73
N VAL A 150 -16.40 -33.07 4.01
CA VAL A 150 -16.22 -33.75 2.70
C VAL A 150 -17.15 -33.18 1.61
N TYR A 151 -17.71 -31.99 1.81
CA TYR A 151 -18.49 -31.31 0.77
C TYR A 151 -17.56 -30.95 -0.40
N PRO A 152 -17.81 -31.42 -1.64
CA PRO A 152 -16.83 -31.37 -2.74
C PRO A 152 -16.59 -29.96 -3.31
N ASP A 153 -17.51 -29.02 -3.06
CA ASP A 153 -17.54 -27.71 -3.71
C ASP A 153 -17.47 -26.54 -2.72
N ALA A 154 -16.75 -26.72 -1.61
CA ALA A 154 -16.57 -25.66 -0.62
C ALA A 154 -15.70 -24.53 -1.19
N HIS A 155 -16.05 -23.28 -0.86
CA HIS A 155 -15.24 -22.11 -1.19
C HIS A 155 -14.05 -21.98 -0.23
N GLY A 156 -13.00 -21.31 -0.68
CA GLY A 156 -11.76 -21.12 0.08
C GLY A 156 -11.92 -20.40 1.41
N ASP A 157 -12.94 -19.55 1.54
CA ASP A 157 -13.25 -18.78 2.75
C ASP A 157 -14.35 -19.44 3.62
N GLN A 158 -15.30 -20.15 3.02
CA GLN A 158 -16.43 -20.73 3.74
C GLN A 158 -17.04 -21.97 3.06
N CYS A 159 -17.47 -22.95 3.86
CA CYS A 159 -18.29 -24.06 3.39
C CYS A 159 -19.79 -23.72 3.57
N ASP A 160 -20.36 -23.00 2.61
CA ASP A 160 -21.72 -22.45 2.71
C ASP A 160 -22.83 -23.52 2.76
N ASP A 161 -22.71 -24.57 1.94
CA ASP A 161 -23.84 -25.47 1.67
C ASP A 161 -24.02 -26.63 2.66
N LEU A 162 -23.02 -26.93 3.51
CA LEU A 162 -23.09 -28.10 4.39
C LEU A 162 -22.79 -27.83 5.87
N CYS A 163 -21.65 -27.21 6.20
CA CYS A 163 -21.25 -27.05 7.61
C CYS A 163 -21.10 -25.60 8.09
N GLY A 164 -21.15 -24.61 7.19
CA GLY A 164 -21.06 -23.18 7.51
C GLY A 164 -19.70 -22.74 8.07
N ARG A 165 -18.68 -23.62 8.07
CA ARG A 165 -17.39 -23.37 8.71
C ARG A 165 -16.53 -22.43 7.87
N LEU A 166 -15.85 -21.50 8.54
CA LEU A 166 -14.78 -20.69 7.94
C LEU A 166 -13.57 -21.58 7.65
N LEU A 167 -13.06 -21.48 6.44
CA LEU A 167 -11.95 -22.27 5.94
C LEU A 167 -10.75 -21.39 5.64
N ASP A 168 -9.57 -22.02 5.65
CA ASP A 168 -8.38 -21.48 5.02
C ASP A 168 -8.22 -22.21 3.68
N THR A 169 -8.01 -21.46 2.60
CA THR A 169 -7.79 -21.97 1.25
C THR A 169 -6.77 -23.10 1.19
N LEU A 170 -5.70 -23.04 1.99
CA LEU A 170 -4.64 -24.04 2.02
C LEU A 170 -5.08 -25.36 2.66
N GLN A 171 -6.22 -25.40 3.36
CA GLN A 171 -6.78 -26.58 4.00
C GLN A 171 -7.78 -27.34 3.10
N LEU A 172 -8.19 -26.75 1.97
CA LEU A 172 -9.08 -27.43 1.04
C LEU A 172 -8.38 -28.65 0.43
N LYS A 173 -9.11 -29.77 0.36
CA LYS A 173 -8.66 -30.96 -0.35
C LYS A 173 -9.03 -30.84 -1.82
N ASN A 174 -8.18 -31.35 -2.72
CA ASN A 174 -8.40 -31.27 -4.16
C ASN A 174 -8.80 -29.87 -4.63
N PRO A 175 -8.00 -28.82 -4.30
CA PRO A 175 -8.34 -27.47 -4.68
C PRO A 175 -8.36 -27.35 -6.21
N ARG A 176 -9.28 -26.54 -6.71
CA ARG A 176 -9.45 -26.21 -8.12
C ARG A 176 -9.72 -24.73 -8.27
N CYS A 177 -9.20 -24.16 -9.34
CA CYS A 177 -9.47 -22.81 -9.74
C CYS A 177 -10.90 -22.70 -10.27
N LYS A 178 -11.70 -21.76 -9.74
CA LYS A 178 -13.08 -21.53 -10.17
C LYS A 178 -13.20 -21.02 -11.61
N VAL A 179 -12.12 -20.41 -12.14
CA VAL A 179 -12.14 -19.74 -13.44
C VAL A 179 -11.95 -20.74 -14.59
N ASP A 180 -10.99 -21.67 -14.48
CA ASP A 180 -10.68 -22.68 -15.53
C ASP A 180 -10.79 -24.15 -15.07
N GLY A 181 -10.98 -24.42 -13.78
CA GLY A 181 -10.97 -25.76 -13.23
C GLY A 181 -9.57 -26.39 -13.06
N SER A 182 -8.49 -25.65 -13.32
CA SER A 182 -7.12 -26.14 -13.16
C SER A 182 -6.78 -26.37 -11.67
N VAL A 183 -5.85 -27.28 -11.40
CA VAL A 183 -5.36 -27.54 -10.04
C VAL A 183 -4.30 -26.48 -9.70
N PRO A 184 -4.53 -25.62 -8.69
CA PRO A 184 -3.55 -24.61 -8.32
C PRO A 184 -2.39 -25.22 -7.52
N ILE A 185 -1.23 -24.58 -7.62
CA ILE A 185 -0.03 -24.92 -6.86
C ILE A 185 0.18 -23.92 -5.72
N THR A 186 0.90 -24.32 -4.68
CA THR A 186 1.31 -23.39 -3.63
C THR A 186 2.55 -22.60 -4.08
N ARG A 187 2.50 -21.27 -3.91
CA ARG A 187 3.60 -20.38 -4.23
C ARG A 187 3.79 -19.34 -3.14
N GLU A 188 5.03 -19.02 -2.84
CA GLU A 188 5.39 -17.95 -1.90
C GLU A 188 5.31 -16.59 -2.60
N THR A 189 4.67 -15.64 -1.94
CA THR A 189 4.58 -14.23 -2.35
C THR A 189 4.87 -13.34 -1.15
N ASN A 190 5.35 -12.12 -1.39
CA ASN A 190 5.62 -11.16 -0.33
C ASN A 190 4.49 -10.14 -0.25
N HIS A 191 4.03 -9.89 0.97
CA HIS A 191 3.02 -8.88 1.23
C HIS A 191 3.44 -7.93 2.34
N VAL A 192 2.98 -6.69 2.22
CA VAL A 192 3.16 -5.67 3.25
C VAL A 192 1.97 -5.74 4.20
N PHE A 193 2.26 -5.84 5.49
CA PHE A 193 1.30 -5.85 6.57
C PHE A 193 1.35 -4.52 7.31
N ILE A 194 0.18 -3.97 7.63
CA ILE A 194 0.05 -2.95 8.67
C ILE A 194 0.05 -3.64 10.04
N GLU A 195 0.69 -3.00 11.02
CA GLU A 195 0.85 -3.48 12.40
C GLU A 195 -0.05 -2.66 13.36
N PRO A 196 -1.39 -2.82 13.32
CA PRO A 196 -2.32 -2.04 14.13
C PRO A 196 -2.28 -2.44 15.61
N ASP A 197 -1.73 -3.61 15.93
CA ASP A 197 -1.38 -4.04 17.28
C ASP A 197 -0.54 -2.99 18.01
N LYS A 198 0.41 -2.36 17.30
CA LYS A 198 1.26 -1.28 17.83
C LYS A 198 0.48 0.01 18.11
N LEU A 199 -0.69 0.19 17.47
CA LEU A 199 -1.53 1.37 17.59
C LEU A 199 -2.68 1.19 18.59
N GLN A 200 -2.92 -0.03 19.07
CA GLN A 200 -4.09 -0.37 19.87
C GLN A 200 -4.32 0.57 21.07
N PRO A 201 -3.31 0.94 21.90
CA PRO A 201 -3.54 1.86 23.02
C PRO A 201 -4.07 3.23 22.58
N GLY A 202 -3.58 3.73 21.44
CA GLY A 202 -4.04 5.00 20.86
C GLY A 202 -5.44 4.90 20.27
N VAL A 203 -5.74 3.80 19.59
CA VAL A 203 -7.08 3.52 19.03
C VAL A 203 -8.11 3.39 20.15
N GLU A 204 -7.79 2.70 21.24
CA GLU A 204 -8.67 2.58 22.40
C GLU A 204 -8.95 3.93 23.05
N ALA A 205 -7.93 4.77 23.22
CA ALA A 205 -8.10 6.11 23.78
C ALA A 205 -9.01 6.97 22.88
N LEU A 206 -8.75 6.97 21.58
CA LEU A 206 -9.59 7.65 20.58
C LEU A 206 -11.02 7.12 20.59
N PHE A 207 -11.21 5.81 20.67
CA PHE A 207 -12.53 5.19 20.72
C PHE A 207 -13.32 5.61 21.97
N ARG A 208 -12.70 5.61 23.16
CA ARG A 208 -13.36 6.03 24.40
C ARG A 208 -13.83 7.49 24.32
N GLU A 209 -12.99 8.38 23.79
CA GLU A 209 -13.34 9.79 23.65
C GLU A 209 -14.41 10.01 22.56
N SER A 210 -14.15 9.54 21.34
CA SER A 210 -15.00 9.79 20.18
C SER A 210 -16.37 9.12 20.28
N SER A 211 -16.48 7.94 20.88
CA SER A 211 -17.77 7.25 21.04
C SER A 211 -18.64 7.84 22.14
N ALA A 212 -18.04 8.50 23.14
CA ALA A 212 -18.75 9.21 24.18
C ALA A 212 -19.26 10.57 23.68
N VAL A 213 -18.44 11.31 22.94
CA VAL A 213 -18.77 12.65 22.45
C VAL A 213 -19.58 12.62 21.15
N GLY A 214 -19.27 11.69 20.23
CA GLY A 214 -19.77 11.68 18.85
C GLY A 214 -21.06 10.90 18.61
N GLU A 215 -21.83 10.60 19.66
CA GLU A 215 -23.15 9.93 19.57
C GLU A 215 -23.15 8.65 18.69
N TRP A 216 -22.13 7.80 18.84
CA TRP A 216 -22.06 6.56 18.04
C TRP A 216 -23.25 5.65 18.32
N SER A 217 -23.70 4.92 17.30
CA SER A 217 -24.74 3.91 17.44
C SER A 217 -24.30 2.78 18.38
N ASN A 218 -25.27 2.15 19.07
CA ASN A 218 -25.00 1.06 19.99
C ASN A 218 -24.29 -0.12 19.30
N ASN A 219 -24.69 -0.45 18.07
CA ASN A 219 -24.06 -1.51 17.28
C ASN A 219 -22.61 -1.17 16.94
N GLY A 220 -22.33 0.08 16.54
CA GLY A 220 -20.96 0.53 16.26
C GLY A 220 -20.06 0.44 17.48
N LYS A 221 -20.56 0.83 18.67
CA LYS A 221 -19.84 0.70 19.94
C LYS A 221 -19.57 -0.76 20.30
N ALA A 222 -20.59 -1.63 20.20
CA ALA A 222 -20.47 -3.04 20.55
C ALA A 222 -19.46 -3.78 19.67
N ILE A 223 -19.54 -3.60 18.35
CA ILE A 223 -18.60 -4.24 17.40
C ILE A 223 -17.18 -3.75 17.64
N THR A 224 -16.97 -2.43 17.72
CA THR A 224 -15.62 -1.86 17.93
C THR A 224 -15.02 -2.35 19.25
N SER A 225 -15.82 -2.39 20.32
CA SER A 225 -15.37 -2.89 21.62
C SER A 225 -15.02 -4.38 21.60
N ALA A 226 -15.72 -5.20 20.81
CA ALA A 226 -15.42 -6.62 20.68
C ALA A 226 -14.06 -6.83 19.99
N TRP A 227 -13.81 -6.15 18.88
CA TRP A 227 -12.52 -6.19 18.16
C TRP A 227 -11.34 -5.73 19.02
N LEU A 228 -11.51 -4.62 19.77
CA LEU A 228 -10.45 -4.13 20.67
C LEU A 228 -10.17 -5.08 21.84
N LYS A 229 -11.19 -5.80 22.31
CA LYS A 229 -11.04 -6.79 23.38
C LYS A 229 -10.29 -8.03 22.91
N GLU A 230 -10.50 -8.46 21.67
CA GLU A 230 -9.77 -9.58 21.05
C GLU A 230 -8.29 -9.23 20.83
N GLY A 231 -8.02 -7.96 20.51
CA GLY A 231 -6.68 -7.46 20.20
C GLY A 231 -6.53 -7.24 18.70
N LEU A 232 -5.96 -6.11 18.32
CA LEU A 232 -5.72 -5.82 16.91
C LEU A 232 -4.55 -6.69 16.43
N GLU A 233 -4.73 -7.32 15.28
CA GLU A 233 -3.71 -8.17 14.67
C GLU A 233 -3.16 -7.53 13.39
N PRO A 234 -1.93 -7.87 12.98
CA PRO A 234 -1.38 -7.50 11.69
C PRO A 234 -2.30 -7.91 10.53
N ARG A 235 -2.51 -6.99 9.58
CA ARG A 235 -3.36 -7.21 8.39
C ARG A 235 -2.60 -6.90 7.12
N SER A 236 -2.71 -7.76 6.11
CA SER A 236 -2.10 -7.53 4.79
C SER A 236 -2.81 -6.42 4.05
N ILE A 237 -2.07 -5.43 3.55
CA ILE A 237 -2.57 -4.27 2.80
C ILE A 237 -2.15 -4.27 1.32
N THR A 238 -1.43 -5.30 0.88
CA THR A 238 -1.07 -5.52 -0.54
C THR A 238 -1.78 -6.75 -1.08
N ARG A 239 -2.05 -6.78 -2.38
CA ARG A 239 -2.64 -7.91 -3.09
C ARG A 239 -1.92 -8.07 -4.43
N ASP A 240 -1.82 -9.31 -4.89
CA ASP A 240 -1.30 -9.64 -6.22
C ASP A 240 -2.41 -9.48 -7.26
N MET A 241 -2.63 -8.25 -7.71
CA MET A 241 -3.67 -7.89 -8.71
C MET A 241 -3.20 -6.76 -9.61
N GLU A 242 -3.76 -6.72 -10.82
CA GLU A 242 -3.43 -5.68 -11.80
C GLU A 242 -4.28 -4.42 -11.60
N SER A 243 -5.56 -4.58 -11.22
CA SER A 243 -6.50 -3.49 -11.01
C SER A 243 -6.48 -2.98 -9.57
N GLY A 244 -5.45 -2.18 -9.23
CA GLY A 244 -5.29 -1.56 -7.92
C GLY A 244 -4.37 -0.34 -7.91
N THR A 245 -4.30 0.35 -6.77
CA THR A 245 -3.28 1.38 -6.55
C THR A 245 -1.93 0.70 -6.33
N ASN A 246 -0.97 0.92 -7.24
CA ASN A 246 0.37 0.37 -7.09
C ASN A 246 1.05 0.90 -5.82
N PRO A 247 1.53 0.03 -4.92
CA PRO A 247 2.27 0.47 -3.76
C PRO A 247 3.53 1.21 -4.23
N PRO A 248 3.91 2.31 -3.57
CA PRO A 248 5.15 2.99 -3.90
C PRO A 248 6.29 2.02 -3.61
N LEU A 249 7.24 1.95 -4.53
CA LEU A 249 8.35 1.02 -4.50
C LEU A 249 9.18 1.14 -3.21
N LEU A 250 8.85 0.36 -2.18
CA LEU A 250 9.59 0.30 -0.93
C LEU A 250 10.97 -0.34 -1.15
N GLY A 251 12.01 0.27 -0.60
CA GLY A 251 13.33 -0.37 -0.51
C GLY A 251 14.10 -0.49 -1.83
N TYR A 252 13.88 0.40 -2.81
CA TYR A 252 14.81 0.52 -3.95
C TYR A 252 16.16 1.13 -3.55
N GLU A 253 16.25 1.66 -2.33
CA GLU A 253 17.50 1.91 -1.61
C GLU A 253 18.22 0.57 -1.35
N GLY A 254 18.88 0.02 -2.37
CA GLY A 254 19.63 -1.25 -2.30
C GLY A 254 19.31 -2.25 -3.42
N LYS A 255 18.15 -2.14 -4.09
CA LYS A 255 17.83 -2.96 -5.28
C LYS A 255 18.57 -2.51 -6.54
N GLY A 256 19.25 -1.36 -6.53
CA GLY A 256 20.07 -0.89 -7.64
C GLY A 256 21.16 -1.89 -8.07
N THR A 257 21.63 -2.74 -7.15
CA THR A 257 22.57 -3.84 -7.46
C THR A 257 21.89 -5.20 -7.63
N GLY A 258 20.56 -5.28 -7.55
CA GLY A 258 19.80 -6.52 -7.60
C GLY A 258 20.01 -7.29 -8.90
N PHE A 259 20.15 -6.59 -10.04
CA PHE A 259 20.52 -7.20 -11.31
C PHE A 259 21.89 -7.90 -11.25
N LEU A 260 22.89 -7.28 -10.61
CA LEU A 260 24.23 -7.85 -10.45
C LEU A 260 24.22 -9.04 -9.49
N GLN A 261 23.49 -8.92 -8.37
CA GLN A 261 23.40 -9.95 -7.33
C GLN A 261 22.63 -11.19 -7.79
N SER A 262 21.49 -11.01 -8.48
CA SER A 262 20.69 -12.11 -9.03
C SER A 262 21.44 -12.92 -10.09
N ASN A 263 22.33 -12.25 -10.84
CA ASN A 263 23.22 -12.92 -11.79
C ASN A 263 24.51 -13.45 -11.16
N LYS A 264 24.72 -13.28 -9.84
CA LYS A 264 25.92 -13.70 -9.10
C LYS A 264 27.20 -13.18 -9.74
N LEU A 265 27.28 -11.88 -10.05
CA LEU A 265 28.49 -11.28 -10.61
C LEU A 265 29.64 -11.33 -9.59
N ASP A 266 30.42 -12.40 -9.64
CA ASP A 266 31.60 -12.65 -8.81
C ASP A 266 32.73 -13.27 -9.66
N GLY A 267 33.88 -13.53 -9.02
CA GLY A 267 35.02 -14.16 -9.70
C GLY A 267 34.71 -15.56 -10.24
N ASN A 268 33.76 -16.28 -9.64
CA ASN A 268 33.38 -17.62 -10.06
C ASN A 268 32.60 -17.58 -11.38
N LEU A 269 31.65 -16.65 -11.52
CA LEU A 269 30.92 -16.42 -12.77
C LEU A 269 31.87 -16.03 -13.89
N CYS A 270 32.82 -15.13 -13.63
CA CYS A 270 33.73 -14.67 -14.68
C CYS A 270 34.77 -15.72 -15.09
N ASN A 271 35.12 -16.66 -14.21
CA ASN A 271 36.01 -17.77 -14.53
C ASN A 271 35.30 -18.93 -15.25
N ASN A 272 34.07 -19.26 -14.86
CA ASN A 272 33.36 -20.44 -15.39
C ASN A 272 32.40 -20.12 -16.55
N GLU A 273 31.78 -18.94 -16.54
CA GLU A 273 30.81 -18.50 -17.55
C GLU A 273 31.17 -17.11 -18.10
N PRO A 274 32.33 -16.96 -18.79
CA PRO A 274 32.85 -15.66 -19.21
C PRO A 274 31.90 -14.88 -20.12
N SER A 275 31.18 -15.56 -21.02
CA SER A 275 30.18 -14.92 -21.90
C SER A 275 29.02 -14.31 -21.12
N LYS A 276 28.57 -14.97 -20.05
CA LYS A 276 27.50 -14.48 -19.19
C LYS A 276 27.98 -13.32 -18.30
N CYS A 277 29.16 -13.45 -17.71
CA CYS A 277 29.79 -12.35 -16.97
C CYS A 277 29.92 -11.10 -17.86
N ALA A 278 30.38 -11.26 -19.11
CA ALA A 278 30.48 -10.16 -20.08
C ALA A 278 29.11 -9.53 -20.40
N ALA A 279 28.06 -10.33 -20.60
CA ALA A 279 26.71 -9.83 -20.86
C ALA A 279 26.14 -9.04 -19.66
N VAL A 280 26.30 -9.56 -18.45
CA VAL A 280 25.84 -8.89 -17.21
C VAL A 280 26.56 -7.55 -17.01
N ILE A 281 27.88 -7.52 -17.18
CA ILE A 281 28.66 -6.28 -17.10
C ILE A 281 28.22 -5.31 -18.19
N GLY A 282 28.04 -5.79 -19.43
CA GLY A 282 27.62 -4.96 -20.56
C GLY A 282 26.26 -4.28 -20.32
N ILE A 283 25.27 -5.03 -19.83
CA ILE A 283 23.95 -4.47 -19.48
C ILE A 283 24.07 -3.45 -18.35
N ALA A 284 24.83 -3.78 -17.29
CA ALA A 284 25.00 -2.89 -16.15
C ALA A 284 25.63 -1.56 -16.54
N VAL A 285 26.66 -1.56 -17.38
CA VAL A 285 27.33 -0.35 -17.86
C VAL A 285 26.38 0.51 -18.71
N LYS A 286 25.57 -0.10 -19.57
CA LYS A 286 24.56 0.62 -20.37
C LYS A 286 23.45 1.22 -19.52
N LEU A 287 23.03 0.53 -18.46
CA LEU A 287 22.07 1.07 -17.48
C LEU A 287 22.66 2.26 -16.72
N VAL A 288 23.93 2.18 -16.31
CA VAL A 288 24.62 3.29 -15.64
C VAL A 288 24.71 4.53 -16.55
N HIS A 289 24.90 4.35 -17.85
CA HIS A 289 24.91 5.43 -18.84
C HIS A 289 23.54 6.12 -18.98
N LEU A 290 22.44 5.35 -18.98
CA LEU A 290 21.09 5.89 -18.94
C LEU A 290 20.85 6.66 -17.62
N ILE A 291 21.22 6.08 -16.49
CA ILE A 291 21.06 6.69 -15.16
C ILE A 291 21.81 8.01 -15.08
N ALA A 292 23.02 8.12 -15.64
CA ALA A 292 23.75 9.39 -15.69
C ALA A 292 22.92 10.49 -16.36
N SER A 293 22.22 10.16 -17.44
CA SER A 293 21.41 11.10 -18.21
C SER A 293 20.13 11.48 -17.48
N LEU A 294 19.51 10.55 -16.77
CA LEU A 294 18.37 10.81 -15.87
C LEU A 294 18.74 11.65 -14.65
N LEU A 295 19.96 11.49 -14.13
CA LEU A 295 20.47 12.27 -13.00
C LEU A 295 20.92 13.67 -13.40
N ALA A 296 21.29 13.92 -14.65
CA ALA A 296 21.87 15.19 -15.10
C ALA A 296 21.09 16.46 -14.69
N PRO A 297 19.73 16.49 -14.73
CA PRO A 297 18.97 17.67 -14.31
C PRO A 297 19.06 17.98 -12.80
N TYR A 298 19.34 16.97 -11.97
CA TYR A 298 19.30 17.08 -10.51
C TYR A 298 20.71 17.00 -9.87
N MET A 299 21.63 16.27 -10.51
CA MET A 299 22.97 15.97 -10.04
C MET A 299 23.97 16.02 -11.22
N PRO A 300 24.18 17.20 -11.85
CA PRO A 300 24.98 17.34 -13.06
C PRO A 300 26.44 16.91 -12.87
N ASP A 301 27.05 17.21 -11.73
CA ASP A 301 28.43 16.81 -11.44
C ASP A 301 28.59 15.28 -11.31
N THR A 302 27.61 14.61 -10.70
CA THR A 302 27.59 13.15 -10.59
C THR A 302 27.40 12.52 -11.97
N ALA A 303 26.46 13.03 -12.78
CA ALA A 303 26.26 12.59 -14.15
C ALA A 303 27.53 12.74 -15.00
N ASN A 304 28.20 13.89 -14.92
CA ASN A 304 29.46 14.16 -15.62
C ASN A 304 30.58 13.23 -15.16
N SER A 305 30.68 12.95 -13.86
CA SER A 305 31.64 11.99 -13.32
C SER A 305 31.40 10.58 -13.86
N ILE A 306 30.15 10.13 -13.90
CA ILE A 306 29.78 8.83 -14.47
C ILE A 306 30.20 8.76 -15.95
N ASN A 307 29.79 9.74 -16.76
CA ASN A 307 30.11 9.78 -18.20
C ASN A 307 31.63 9.80 -18.46
N LYS A 308 32.40 10.54 -17.63
CA LYS A 308 33.87 10.54 -17.69
C LYS A 308 34.47 9.16 -17.35
N GLN A 309 33.95 8.49 -16.33
CA GLN A 309 34.38 7.13 -15.97
C GLN A 309 34.01 6.10 -17.04
N LEU A 310 32.83 6.25 -17.67
CA LEU A 310 32.41 5.42 -18.80
C LEU A 310 33.13 5.76 -20.10
N ARG A 311 33.77 6.93 -20.21
CA ARG A 311 34.30 7.51 -21.46
C ARG A 311 33.24 7.55 -22.56
N ALA A 312 32.02 7.96 -22.20
CA ALA A 312 30.90 8.07 -23.11
C ALA A 312 30.31 9.49 -23.03
N ASP A 313 29.80 10.00 -24.14
CA ASP A 313 29.07 11.25 -24.17
C ASP A 313 27.70 11.10 -23.49
N PRO A 314 27.10 12.17 -22.94
CA PRO A 314 25.76 12.11 -22.37
C PRO A 314 24.74 11.54 -23.36
N LEU A 315 23.93 10.59 -22.90
CA LEU A 315 22.89 9.97 -23.72
C LEU A 315 21.63 10.84 -23.69
N PRO A 316 21.04 11.22 -24.84
CA PRO A 316 19.70 11.80 -24.84
C PRO A 316 18.72 10.79 -24.22
N ILE A 317 17.88 11.23 -23.28
CA ILE A 317 16.91 10.35 -22.62
C ILE A 317 15.94 9.83 -23.70
N PRO A 318 15.93 8.51 -23.98
CA PRO A 318 15.09 7.98 -25.05
C PRO A 318 13.67 7.66 -24.54
N ASP A 319 12.67 7.75 -25.42
CA ASP A 319 11.30 7.31 -25.10
C ASP A 319 11.22 5.78 -24.91
N CYS A 320 12.10 5.04 -25.58
CA CYS A 320 12.26 3.60 -25.44
C CYS A 320 13.75 3.27 -25.30
N TRP A 321 14.13 2.57 -24.23
CA TRP A 321 15.53 2.24 -23.99
C TRP A 321 15.95 0.96 -24.74
N SER A 322 17.04 1.05 -25.51
CA SER A 322 17.71 -0.11 -26.11
C SER A 322 19.13 -0.27 -25.58
N THR A 323 19.70 -1.46 -25.77
CA THR A 323 21.04 -1.81 -25.26
C THR A 323 22.18 -1.34 -26.17
N ASP A 324 22.08 -0.16 -26.77
CA ASP A 324 22.96 0.22 -27.89
C ASP A 324 23.91 1.38 -27.54
N SER A 325 23.83 1.90 -26.32
CA SER A 325 24.56 3.11 -25.92
C SER A 325 26.07 2.92 -25.78
N ILE A 326 26.52 1.70 -25.47
CA ILE A 326 27.93 1.33 -25.34
C ILE A 326 28.17 0.03 -26.09
N LEU A 327 28.97 0.09 -27.16
CA LEU A 327 29.20 -1.03 -28.06
C LEU A 327 30.34 -1.96 -27.59
N PRO A 328 30.35 -3.24 -28.02
CA PRO A 328 31.47 -4.14 -27.78
C PRO A 328 32.80 -3.54 -28.26
N GLY A 329 33.86 -3.72 -27.47
CA GLY A 329 35.19 -3.15 -27.74
C GLY A 329 35.43 -1.76 -27.16
N HIS A 330 34.40 -1.11 -26.59
CA HIS A 330 34.53 0.15 -25.87
C HIS A 330 35.42 0.03 -24.64
N LYS A 331 36.29 1.02 -24.41
CA LYS A 331 37.21 1.04 -23.27
C LYS A 331 36.67 1.94 -22.17
N ILE A 332 36.28 1.33 -21.04
CA ILE A 332 35.88 2.05 -19.82
C ILE A 332 37.12 2.73 -19.20
N GLY A 333 36.90 3.89 -18.59
CA GLY A 333 37.92 4.66 -17.88
C GLY A 333 38.26 4.10 -16.49
N LYS A 334 38.97 4.89 -15.70
CA LYS A 334 39.33 4.54 -14.32
C LYS A 334 38.11 4.76 -13.42
N ALA A 335 37.73 3.74 -12.64
CA ALA A 335 36.67 3.85 -11.66
C ALA A 335 37.06 4.77 -10.50
N GLU A 336 36.14 5.65 -10.10
CA GLU A 336 36.28 6.61 -9.01
C GLU A 336 35.00 6.64 -8.17
N HIS A 337 35.13 6.89 -6.87
CA HIS A 337 33.96 7.01 -6.01
C HIS A 337 33.12 8.25 -6.39
N LEU A 338 31.87 8.02 -6.78
CA LEU A 338 30.92 9.09 -7.08
C LEU A 338 30.57 9.93 -5.86
N PHE A 339 30.59 9.31 -4.68
CA PHE A 339 30.27 9.95 -3.41
C PHE A 339 31.38 9.67 -2.40
N ARG A 340 31.79 10.72 -1.69
CA ARG A 340 32.74 10.56 -0.59
C ARG A 340 31.99 9.99 0.62
N PRO A 341 32.50 8.93 1.26
CA PRO A 341 31.89 8.41 2.48
C PRO A 341 31.87 9.52 3.54
N ILE A 342 30.72 9.73 4.14
CA ILE A 342 30.57 10.70 5.23
C ILE A 342 31.16 10.06 6.49
N LYS A 343 32.27 10.59 6.98
CA LYS A 343 32.86 10.14 8.24
C LYS A 343 31.88 10.37 9.39
N PRO A 344 31.82 9.48 10.40
CA PRO A 344 30.90 9.60 11.53
C PRO A 344 31.02 10.95 12.26
N GLU A 345 32.23 11.51 12.36
CA GLU A 345 32.45 12.81 12.99
C GLU A 345 31.75 13.95 12.23
N LYS A 346 31.89 13.97 10.89
CA LYS A 346 31.22 14.95 10.01
C LYS A 346 29.69 14.78 10.02
N ALA A 347 29.19 13.55 10.11
CA ALA A 347 27.76 13.32 10.23
C ALA A 347 27.19 13.91 11.53
N GLN A 348 27.93 13.81 12.65
CA GLN A 348 27.54 14.45 13.91
C GLN A 348 27.62 15.98 13.84
N GLU A 349 28.66 16.52 13.19
CA GLU A 349 28.83 17.96 12.96
C GLU A 349 27.65 18.52 12.15
N TRP A 350 27.28 17.87 11.03
CA TRP A 350 26.15 18.29 10.21
C TRP A 350 24.79 18.08 10.88
N ARG A 351 24.64 17.05 11.72
CA ARG A 351 23.45 16.91 12.57
C ARG A 351 23.33 18.05 13.59
N LYS A 352 24.45 18.55 14.13
CA LYS A 352 24.44 19.71 15.03
C LYS A 352 24.17 21.02 14.26
N ALA A 353 24.76 21.18 13.09
CA ALA A 353 24.66 22.41 12.29
C ALA A 353 23.30 22.54 11.58
N PHE A 354 22.71 21.44 11.12
CA PHE A 354 21.53 21.44 10.25
C PHE A 354 20.35 20.59 10.78
N GLY A 355 20.52 19.89 11.90
CA GLY A 355 19.49 19.00 12.48
C GLY A 355 18.65 19.63 13.59
N ALA A 356 18.54 20.95 13.65
CA ALA A 356 18.01 21.70 14.80
C ALA A 356 16.63 21.23 15.29
N ASP A 357 15.72 20.79 14.42
CA ASP A 357 14.39 20.31 14.86
C ASP A 357 14.38 18.84 15.32
N LYS A 358 15.15 17.97 14.67
CA LYS A 358 15.20 16.54 15.02
C LYS A 358 16.06 16.29 16.26
N ALA A 359 17.16 17.04 16.42
CA ALA A 359 18.06 16.90 17.57
C ALA A 359 17.46 17.48 18.85
N LYS A 360 16.64 18.53 18.76
CA LYS A 360 15.93 19.11 19.91
C LYS A 360 14.83 18.17 20.40
N LYS A 361 14.00 17.62 19.49
CA LYS A 361 13.01 16.59 19.82
C LYS A 361 13.64 15.33 20.42
N ALA A 362 14.72 14.82 19.83
CA ALA A 362 15.38 13.62 20.36
C ALA A 362 16.00 13.83 21.75
N LYS A 363 16.52 15.03 22.06
CA LYS A 363 17.02 15.36 23.40
C LYS A 363 15.89 15.52 24.42
N GLU A 364 14.77 16.13 24.02
CA GLU A 364 13.59 16.28 24.87
C GLU A 364 12.95 14.92 25.17
N GLU A 365 12.87 14.02 24.18
CA GLU A 365 12.38 12.65 24.33
C GLU A 365 13.28 11.78 25.22
N ASP A 366 14.61 11.83 25.03
CA ASP A 366 15.55 11.05 25.87
C ASP A 366 15.57 11.57 27.33
N ALA A 367 15.43 12.89 27.53
CA ALA A 367 15.27 13.47 28.85
C ALA A 367 13.95 13.04 29.51
N ALA A 368 12.83 13.07 28.77
CA ALA A 368 11.52 12.62 29.26
C ALA A 368 11.52 11.12 29.61
N LEU A 369 12.19 10.29 28.81
CA LEU A 369 12.30 8.85 29.05
C LEU A 369 13.11 8.55 30.32
N LYS A 370 14.21 9.28 30.56
CA LYS A 370 15.02 9.15 31.78
C LYS A 370 14.24 9.56 33.04
N VAL A 371 13.43 10.62 32.97
CA VAL A 371 12.55 11.04 34.07
C VAL A 371 11.50 9.97 34.36
N LYS A 372 10.81 9.45 33.33
CA LYS A 372 9.83 8.36 33.48
C LYS A 372 10.45 7.09 34.08
N LYS A 373 11.64 6.70 33.63
CA LYS A 373 12.33 5.50 34.14
C LYS A 373 12.73 5.65 35.60
N LYS A 374 13.16 6.85 36.02
CA LYS A 374 13.51 7.16 37.42
C LYS A 374 12.27 7.21 38.33
N ALA A 375 11.13 7.69 37.81
CA ALA A 375 9.84 7.67 38.51
C ALA A 375 9.31 6.23 38.68
N ALA A 376 9.36 5.41 37.62
CA ALA A 376 8.97 4.00 37.68
C ALA A 376 9.82 3.20 38.67
N LEU A 377 11.13 3.46 38.73
CA LEU A 377 12.03 2.79 39.67
C LEU A 377 11.76 3.18 41.13
N ARG A 378 11.32 4.42 41.38
CA ARG A 378 10.92 4.89 42.71
C ARG A 378 9.57 4.29 43.13
N ALA A 379 8.61 4.22 42.22
CA ALA A 379 7.30 3.59 42.47
C ALA A 379 7.45 2.08 42.76
N ALA A 380 8.29 1.38 42.00
CA ALA A 380 8.57 -0.04 42.23
C ALA A 380 9.29 -0.32 43.57
N LYS A 381 10.08 0.63 44.07
CA LYS A 381 10.71 0.53 45.40
C LYS A 381 9.72 0.81 46.54
N ALA A 382 8.80 1.76 46.36
CA ALA A 382 7.75 2.04 47.34
C ALA A 382 6.76 0.87 47.47
N ALA A 383 6.33 0.29 46.36
CA ALA A 383 5.43 -0.86 46.35
C ALA A 383 6.00 -2.14 46.99
N LYS A 384 7.34 -2.26 47.07
CA LYS A 384 8.03 -3.35 47.77
C LYS A 384 8.22 -3.10 49.27
N ALA A 385 8.09 -1.86 49.73
CA ALA A 385 8.21 -1.51 51.14
C ALA A 385 6.87 -1.69 51.89
N ASP A 386 5.74 -1.50 51.21
CA ASP A 386 4.39 -1.70 51.76
C ASP A 386 3.95 -3.19 51.78
N SER A 387 4.78 -4.11 51.30
CA SER A 387 4.49 -5.56 51.23
C SER A 387 5.34 -6.40 52.19
N THR A 388 5.89 -5.80 53.26
CA THR A 388 6.72 -6.48 54.28
C THR A 388 6.22 -6.19 55.67
#